data_AF-A0A452Y8Z9-F1
#
_entry.id   AF-A0A452Y8Z9-F1
#
_cell.length_a   1.000
_cell.length_b   1.000
_cell.length_c   1.000
_cell.angle_alpha   90.00
_cell.angle_beta   90.00
_cell.angle_gamma   90.00
#
_symmetry.space_group_name_H-M   'P 1'
#
loop_
_entity.id
_entity.type
_entity.pdbx_description
1 polymer ?
#
loop_
_entity_poly.entity_id
_entity_poly.type
_entity_poly.pdbx_seq_one_letter_code
_entity_poly.pdbx_strand_id
1 'polypeptide(L)' 'EKSAAEEEQGWRMLSVVRVHLPSEIPIVGCEITPYVLLRLPNGAISTEDVPETAAVDGHFMRYRW' A
#
# COMPACT_ATOMS: atom_id res chain seq x y z
N GLU A 1 8.98 1.44 -27.61
CA GLU A 1 9.94 1.48 -26.48
C GLU A 1 9.37 2.39 -25.39
N LYS A 2 9.17 1.89 -24.18
CA LYS A 2 8.81 2.72 -23.03
C LYS A 2 10.11 3.36 -22.54
N SER A 3 10.16 4.68 -22.35
CA SER A 3 11.43 5.34 -22.03
C SER A 3 11.91 4.89 -20.65
N ALA A 4 13.22 4.70 -20.45
CA ALA A 4 13.79 4.35 -19.14
C ALA A 4 13.37 5.35 -18.04
N ALA A 5 13.07 6.60 -18.41
CA ALA A 5 12.55 7.63 -17.50
C ALA A 5 11.09 7.37 -17.05
N GLU A 6 10.24 6.73 -17.86
CA GLU A 6 8.90 6.29 -17.45
C GLU A 6 8.96 5.04 -16.55
N GLU A 7 9.93 4.17 -16.79
CA GLU A 7 10.15 2.97 -15.98
C GLU A 7 10.72 3.33 -14.61
N GLU A 8 11.65 4.29 -14.55
CA GLU A 8 12.17 4.84 -13.29
C GLU A 8 11.10 5.64 -12.52
N GLN A 9 10.19 6.35 -13.21
CA GLN A 9 9.07 7.06 -12.58
C GLN A 9 8.03 6.12 -11.97
N GLY A 10 7.79 4.94 -12.58
CA GLY A 10 6.87 3.94 -12.03
C GLY A 10 7.30 3.37 -10.68
N TRP A 11 8.58 3.46 -10.36
CA TRP A 11 9.13 3.05 -9.07
C TRP A 11 9.01 4.15 -8.01
N ARG A 12 8.87 5.44 -8.38
CA ARG A 12 8.80 6.59 -7.46
C ARG A 12 7.43 6.83 -6.82
N MET A 13 6.45 5.97 -7.05
CA MET A 13 5.12 6.11 -6.46
C MET A 13 4.86 5.00 -5.44
N LEU A 14 4.28 5.38 -4.30
CA LEU A 14 3.69 4.40 -3.39
C LEU A 14 2.54 3.71 -4.12
N SER A 15 2.58 2.38 -4.22
CA SER A 15 1.56 1.60 -4.90
C SER A 15 1.14 0.38 -4.11
N VAL A 16 -0.13 0.04 -4.20
CA VAL A 16 -0.68 -1.18 -3.61
C VAL A 16 -0.49 -2.34 -4.59
N VAL A 17 0.29 -3.35 -4.17
CA VAL A 17 0.56 -4.55 -4.97
C VAL A 17 -0.52 -5.59 -4.76
N ARG A 18 -0.96 -5.77 -3.51
CA ARG A 18 -1.98 -6.75 -3.13
C ARG A 18 -2.77 -6.26 -1.93
N VAL A 19 -4.06 -6.57 -1.91
CA VAL A 19 -4.93 -6.44 -0.73
C VAL A 19 -5.58 -7.79 -0.47
N HIS A 20 -5.58 -8.22 0.79
CA HIS A 20 -6.30 -9.39 1.24
C HIS A 20 -7.06 -9.05 2.52
N LEU A 21 -8.37 -9.29 2.52
CA LEU A 21 -9.17 -9.27 3.75
C LEU A 21 -9.16 -10.67 4.36
N PRO A 22 -9.10 -10.80 5.69
CA PRO A 22 -9.29 -12.09 6.37
C PRO A 22 -10.56 -12.77 5.85
N SER A 23 -10.44 -14.03 5.42
CA SER A 23 -11.58 -14.81 4.88
C SER A 23 -12.48 -15.42 5.96
N GLU A 24 -12.23 -15.09 7.22
CA GLU A 24 -13.01 -15.55 8.36
C GLU A 24 -14.41 -14.92 8.36
N ILE A 25 -15.37 -15.57 9.02
CA ILE A 25 -16.74 -15.05 9.12
C ILE A 25 -16.68 -13.69 9.83
N PRO A 26 -17.15 -12.60 9.20
CA PRO A 26 -17.09 -11.27 9.81
C PRO A 26 -17.92 -11.24 11.09
N ILE A 27 -17.33 -10.71 12.16
CA ILE A 27 -17.96 -10.60 13.48
C ILE A 27 -18.63 -9.24 13.59
N VAL A 28 -19.91 -9.23 13.97
CA VAL A 28 -20.67 -7.99 14.19
C VAL A 28 -19.97 -7.15 15.26
N GLY A 29 -19.67 -5.89 14.92
CA GLY A 29 -19.03 -4.94 15.83
C GLY A 29 -17.50 -5.01 15.88
N CYS A 30 -16.86 -5.89 15.11
CA CYS A 30 -15.41 -5.93 14.98
C CYS A 30 -14.95 -5.21 13.70
N GLU A 31 -13.93 -4.37 13.84
CA GLU A 31 -13.24 -3.78 12.68
C GLU A 31 -12.40 -4.84 11.98
N ILE A 32 -12.40 -4.81 10.64
CA ILE A 32 -11.59 -5.71 9.81
C ILE A 32 -10.40 -4.94 9.30
N THR A 33 -9.19 -5.38 9.65
CA THR A 33 -7.96 -4.80 9.11
C THR A 33 -7.55 -5.60 7.86
N PRO A 34 -7.41 -4.96 6.68
CA PRO A 34 -6.87 -5.63 5.51
C PRO A 34 -5.36 -5.85 5.65
N TYR A 35 -4.87 -6.94 5.08
CA TYR A 35 -3.45 -7.13 4.84
C TYR A 35 -3.08 -6.49 3.50
N VAL A 36 -2.22 -5.48 3.53
CA VAL A 36 -1.80 -4.74 2.34
C VAL A 36 -0.32 -4.98 2.07
N LEU A 37 -0.01 -5.33 0.82
CA LEU A 37 1.36 -5.39 0.33
C LEU A 37 1.62 -4.13 -0.49
N LEU A 38 2.58 -3.33 -0.04
CA LEU A 38 2.95 -2.07 -0.65
C LEU A 38 4.25 -2.20 -1.42
N ARG A 39 4.35 -1.46 -2.52
CA ARG A 39 5.61 -1.12 -3.16
C ARG A 39 5.90 0.35 -2.85
N LEU A 40 7.00 0.58 -2.15
CA LEU A 40 7.46 1.91 -1.78
C LEU A 40 7.99 2.68 -3.01
N PRO A 41 8.19 4.00 -2.92
CA PRO A 41 8.84 4.80 -3.96
C PRO A 41 10.33 4.44 -4.22
N ASN A 42 10.94 3.74 -3.28
CA ASN A 42 12.24 3.09 -3.46
C ASN A 42 12.11 1.63 -3.90
N GLY A 43 10.89 1.24 -4.30
CA GLY A 43 10.39 -0.06 -4.80
C GLY A 43 10.73 -1.29 -3.99
N ALA A 44 11.18 -1.10 -2.76
CA ALA A 44 11.08 -2.13 -1.75
C ALA A 44 9.62 -2.56 -1.61
N ILE A 45 9.43 -3.86 -1.41
CA ILE A 45 8.13 -4.43 -1.07
C ILE A 45 8.03 -4.48 0.45
N SER A 46 6.94 -3.94 0.99
CA SER A 46 6.69 -3.85 2.42
C SER A 46 5.29 -4.35 2.76
N THR A 47 5.18 -4.99 3.93
CA THR A 47 3.92 -5.39 4.56
C THR A 47 3.49 -4.43 5.67
N GLU A 48 4.36 -3.46 5.99
CA GLU A 48 4.07 -2.43 6.98
C GLU A 48 3.09 -1.40 6.40
N ASP A 49 2.17 -0.95 7.24
CA ASP A 49 1.30 0.18 6.92
C ASP A 49 2.12 1.47 6.79
N VAL A 50 1.65 2.38 5.93
CA VAL A 50 2.22 3.73 5.79
C VAL A 50 1.22 4.74 6.34
N PRO A 51 1.27 5.06 7.65
CA PRO A 51 0.34 6.02 8.26
C PRO A 51 0.70 7.45 7.87
N GLU A 52 -0.26 8.37 7.99
CA GLU A 52 -0.05 9.80 7.71
C GLU A 52 1.07 10.41 8.57
N THR A 53 1.21 9.96 9.81
CA THR A 53 2.27 10.41 10.74
C THR A 53 3.68 9.93 10.36
N ALA A 54 3.79 8.93 9.49
CA ALA A 54 5.06 8.38 8.99
C ALA A 54 4.99 8.15 7.48
N ALA A 55 4.51 9.17 6.75
CA ALA A 55 4.37 9.13 5.31
C ALA A 55 5.72 8.88 4.61
N VAL A 56 5.72 8.04 3.57
CA VAL A 56 6.91 7.74 2.75
C VAL A 56 6.87 8.61 1.51
N ASP A 57 7.86 9.50 1.37
CA ASP A 57 7.95 10.48 0.28
C ASP A 57 6.64 11.28 0.10
N GLY A 58 6.02 11.67 1.21
CA GLY A 58 4.74 12.40 1.22
C GLY A 58 3.50 11.56 0.89
N HIS A 59 3.65 10.25 0.66
CA HIS A 59 2.56 9.32 0.42
C HIS A 59 2.19 8.57 1.70
N PHE A 60 0.89 8.37 1.91
CA PHE A 60 0.37 7.56 3.01
C PHE A 60 -0.88 6.80 2.57
N MET A 61 -1.20 5.76 3.32
CA MET A 61 -2.40 4.97 3.12
C MET A 61 -3.48 5.38 4.12
N ARG A 62 -4.72 5.45 3.64
CA ARG A 62 -5.89 5.68 4.48
C ARG A 62 -7.03 4.77 4.05
N TYR A 63 -7.48 3.95 4.98
CA TYR A 63 -8.70 3.16 4.83
C TYR A 63 -9.92 4.07 4.99
N ARG A 64 -10.90 3.96 4.08
CA ARG A 64 -12.20 4.62 4.21
C ARG A 64 -13.28 3.55 4.13
N TRP A 65 -14.21 3.60 5.08
CA TRP A 65 -15.37 2.73 5.21
C TRP A 65 -16.63 3.44 4.71
#